data_AF-A0A2K2DQF0-F1
#
_entry.id   AF-A0A2K2DQF0-F1
#
_cell.length_a   1.000
_cell.length_b   1.000
_cell.length_c   1.000
_cell.angle_alpha   90.00
_cell.angle_beta   90.00
_cell.angle_gamma   90.00
#
_symmetry.space_group_name_H-M   'P 1'
#
loop_
_entity.id
_entity.type
_entity.pdbx_description
1 polymer ?
#
loop_
_entity_poly.entity_id
_entity_poly.type
_entity_poly.pdbx_seq_one_letter_code
_entity_poly.pdbx_strand_id
1 'polypeptide(L)'
;MEQYFPDGHHVRLRSRMLGTYLHADPDGHGVSLRRRRDSPNAAWTVHLRDYDAPQTAYIMWRTVGSSDGAGDDVVLRNAAPGCGCLRGNGRRNLRWNHGVTVDEVFDGLREKMFMYWVVEPVPARDGLPAVPRPTGIPIPRSLAVLLPGRRILYWQANADGVCADDGWPPLFVFRGRSAFHLRNELVSRVGHSDFVMCIRAGFYGRLTPLVVDLPRSRHGRTIHIVVVMTGTPAAAELRYPDVNAE
;
A
#
# COMPACT_ATOMS: atom_id res chain seq x y z
N MET A 1 -5.13 3.38 -26.72
CA MET A 1 -4.64 2.37 -25.76
C MET A 1 -4.99 2.93 -24.38
N GLU A 2 -6.05 2.43 -23.75
CA GLU A 2 -6.42 2.89 -22.41
C GLU A 2 -5.27 2.60 -21.46
N GLN A 3 -4.84 3.62 -20.70
CA GLN A 3 -3.73 3.47 -19.77
C GLN A 3 -4.28 2.79 -18.50
N TYR A 4 -4.11 1.47 -18.38
CA TYR A 4 -4.54 0.70 -17.21
C TYR A 4 -3.98 1.23 -15.87
N PHE A 5 -2.84 1.92 -15.92
CA PHE A 5 -2.14 2.45 -14.75
C PHE A 5 -1.91 3.96 -14.89
N PRO A 6 -2.93 4.79 -14.68
CA PRO A 6 -2.76 6.24 -14.66
C PRO A 6 -2.02 6.65 -13.38
N ASP A 7 -1.06 7.56 -13.51
CA ASP A 7 -0.19 7.96 -12.40
C ASP A 7 -0.96 8.61 -11.24
N GLY A 8 -0.71 8.18 -10.01
CA GLY A 8 -1.38 8.70 -8.81
C GLY A 8 -2.80 8.14 -8.58
N HIS A 9 -3.33 7.33 -9.49
CA HIS A 9 -4.63 6.68 -9.30
C HIS A 9 -4.53 5.41 -8.46
N HIS A 10 -5.67 4.97 -7.95
CA HIS A 10 -5.80 3.73 -7.23
C HIS A 10 -6.35 2.62 -8.14
N VAL A 11 -5.82 1.41 -8.00
CA VAL A 11 -6.26 0.22 -8.75
C VAL A 11 -6.35 -0.99 -7.83
N ARG A 12 -7.14 -1.98 -8.22
CA ARG A 12 -7.09 -3.35 -7.71
C ARG A 12 -6.54 -4.25 -8.80
N LEU A 13 -5.79 -5.26 -8.40
CA LEU A 13 -5.32 -6.31 -9.31
C LEU A 13 -6.07 -7.60 -9.02
N ARG A 14 -6.94 -8.00 -9.95
CA ARG A 14 -7.69 -9.26 -9.87
C ARG A 14 -6.99 -10.33 -10.71
N SER A 15 -6.66 -11.46 -10.10
CA SER A 15 -6.16 -12.62 -10.84
C SER A 15 -7.22 -13.11 -11.82
N ARG A 16 -6.89 -13.17 -13.11
CA ARG A 16 -7.81 -13.64 -14.16
C ARG A 16 -8.23 -15.08 -13.92
N MET A 17 -7.26 -15.94 -13.57
CA MET A 17 -7.49 -17.37 -13.32
C MET A 17 -8.31 -17.65 -12.05
N LEU A 18 -8.07 -16.89 -10.98
CA LEU A 18 -8.60 -17.21 -9.64
C LEU A 18 -9.79 -16.35 -9.21
N GLY A 19 -10.02 -15.21 -9.88
CA GLY A 19 -11.05 -14.25 -9.49
C GLY A 19 -10.78 -13.57 -8.13
N THR A 20 -9.59 -13.73 -7.57
CA THR A 20 -9.16 -13.15 -6.29
C THR A 20 -8.26 -11.95 -6.50
N TYR A 21 -8.21 -11.06 -5.52
CA TYR A 21 -7.51 -9.79 -5.55
C TYR A 21 -6.16 -9.87 -4.83
N LEU A 22 -5.18 -9.10 -5.29
CA LEU A 22 -3.91 -8.88 -4.62
C LEU A 22 -4.11 -8.02 -3.36
N HIS A 23 -3.76 -8.56 -2.19
CA HIS A 23 -3.85 -7.85 -0.90
C HIS A 23 -2.49 -7.70 -0.25
N ALA A 24 -2.24 -6.53 0.34
CA ALA A 24 -1.22 -6.38 1.37
C ALA A 24 -1.61 -7.17 2.62
N ASP A 25 -0.67 -7.96 3.15
CA ASP A 25 -0.93 -8.76 4.33
C ASP A 25 -1.02 -7.89 5.59
N PRO A 26 -1.86 -8.26 6.58
CA PRO A 26 -2.03 -7.49 7.80
C PRO A 26 -0.76 -7.33 8.64
N ASP A 27 0.28 -8.11 8.39
CA ASP A 27 1.57 -8.00 9.05
C ASP A 27 2.49 -6.94 8.41
N GLY A 28 2.18 -6.47 7.19
CA GLY A 28 2.97 -5.49 6.45
C GLY A 28 4.26 -6.06 5.84
N HIS A 29 4.35 -7.38 5.65
CA HIS A 29 5.52 -8.03 5.04
C HIS A 29 5.24 -8.65 3.68
N GLY A 30 4.05 -9.21 3.50
CA GLY A 30 3.71 -10.00 2.31
C GLY A 30 2.55 -9.44 1.52
N VAL A 31 2.29 -10.13 0.41
CA VAL A 31 1.07 -10.00 -0.37
C VAL A 31 0.43 -11.37 -0.58
N SER A 32 -0.89 -11.43 -0.49
CA SER A 32 -1.67 -12.64 -0.68
C SER A 32 -2.93 -12.39 -1.49
N LEU A 33 -3.47 -13.46 -2.09
CA LEU A 33 -4.70 -13.44 -2.83
C LEU A 33 -5.90 -13.65 -1.91
N ARG A 34 -6.89 -12.75 -2.00
CA ARG A 34 -8.14 -12.85 -1.24
C ARG A 34 -9.35 -12.55 -2.10
N ARG A 35 -10.52 -13.08 -1.73
CA ARG A 35 -11.77 -12.86 -2.47
C ARG A 35 -12.36 -11.46 -2.29
N ARG A 36 -12.03 -10.79 -1.19
CA ARG A 36 -12.69 -9.56 -0.75
C ARG A 36 -12.13 -8.32 -1.47
N ARG A 37 -12.89 -7.69 -2.36
CA ARG A 37 -12.44 -6.47 -3.07
C ARG A 37 -12.55 -5.17 -2.26
N ASP A 38 -13.50 -5.11 -1.34
CA ASP A 38 -13.89 -3.96 -0.50
C ASP A 38 -12.96 -3.82 0.71
N SER A 39 -11.67 -3.64 0.43
CA SER A 39 -10.64 -3.57 1.46
C SER A 39 -9.55 -2.58 1.06
N PRO A 40 -9.12 -1.66 1.96
CA PRO A 40 -7.95 -0.81 1.70
C PRO A 40 -6.69 -1.60 1.38
N ASN A 41 -6.53 -2.79 1.96
CA ASN A 41 -5.41 -3.67 1.63
C ASN A 41 -5.41 -4.20 0.19
N ALA A 42 -6.52 -4.09 -0.55
CA ALA A 42 -6.64 -4.50 -1.94
C ALA A 42 -6.42 -3.33 -2.92
N ALA A 43 -6.40 -2.09 -2.42
CA ALA A 43 -6.23 -0.88 -3.22
C ALA A 43 -4.75 -0.49 -3.26
N TRP A 44 -4.23 -0.30 -4.47
CA TRP A 44 -2.84 0.00 -4.75
C TRP A 44 -2.75 1.35 -5.45
N THR A 45 -1.85 2.22 -5.00
CA THR A 45 -1.57 3.49 -5.68
C THR A 45 -0.54 3.28 -6.77
N VAL A 46 -0.83 3.79 -7.96
CA VAL A 46 0.07 3.74 -9.12
C VAL A 46 1.09 4.87 -9.04
N HIS A 47 2.35 4.53 -9.26
CA HIS A 47 3.44 5.49 -9.38
C HIS A 47 4.24 5.20 -10.65
N LEU A 48 4.08 6.06 -11.65
CA LEU A 48 4.90 6.00 -12.84
C LEU A 48 6.29 6.55 -12.53
N ARG A 49 7.30 5.89 -13.10
CA ARG A 49 8.71 6.25 -12.97
C ARG A 49 9.39 6.06 -14.33
N ASP A 50 10.43 6.83 -14.54
CA ASP A 50 11.28 6.70 -15.72
C ASP A 50 12.15 5.44 -15.63
N TYR A 51 12.34 4.76 -16.77
CA TYR A 51 13.15 3.55 -16.87
C TYR A 51 14.65 3.82 -16.73
N ASP A 52 15.09 5.06 -16.93
CA ASP A 52 16.51 5.45 -16.92
C ASP A 52 17.12 5.55 -15.50
N ALA A 53 16.39 5.11 -14.48
CA ALA A 53 16.86 5.02 -13.09
C ALA A 53 17.17 3.56 -12.68
N PRO A 54 18.32 2.98 -13.07
CA PRO A 54 18.62 1.55 -12.90
C PRO A 54 18.61 1.09 -11.43
N GLN A 55 18.87 2.00 -10.49
CA GLN A 55 18.84 1.72 -9.04
C GLN A 55 17.43 1.31 -8.54
N THR A 56 16.39 1.62 -9.31
CA THR A 56 14.98 1.35 -8.96
C THR A 56 14.35 0.19 -9.73
N ALA A 57 15.09 -0.47 -10.63
CA ALA A 57 14.55 -1.54 -11.46
C ALA A 57 13.88 -2.69 -10.65
N TYR A 58 14.41 -3.01 -9.47
CA TYR A 58 13.88 -4.07 -8.60
C TYR A 58 12.50 -3.77 -8.01
N ILE A 59 12.11 -2.50 -7.93
CA ILE A 59 10.80 -2.06 -7.41
C ILE A 59 9.85 -1.60 -8.53
N MET A 60 10.28 -1.67 -9.79
CA MET A 60 9.49 -1.29 -10.96
C MET A 60 8.85 -2.50 -11.63
N TRP A 61 7.66 -2.26 -12.18
CA TRP A 61 6.89 -3.24 -12.92
C TRP A 61 6.51 -2.68 -14.28
N ARG A 62 6.81 -3.45 -15.32
CA ARG A 62 6.40 -3.17 -16.70
C ARG A 62 5.14 -3.94 -17.01
N THR A 63 4.17 -3.25 -17.59
CA THR A 63 2.98 -3.86 -18.15
C THR A 63 3.30 -4.44 -19.53
N VAL A 64 3.00 -5.72 -19.71
CA VAL A 64 3.04 -6.38 -21.02
C VAL A 64 1.62 -6.83 -21.33
N GLY A 65 1.13 -6.56 -22.54
CA GLY A 65 -0.20 -7.01 -22.97
C GLY A 65 -0.28 -8.54 -22.96
N SER A 66 -1.46 -9.08 -22.68
CA SER A 66 -1.68 -10.51 -22.79
C SER A 66 -1.45 -10.98 -24.23
N SER A 67 -0.69 -12.07 -24.38
CA SER A 67 -0.36 -12.67 -25.68
C SER A 67 -1.54 -13.37 -26.35
N ASP A 68 -2.66 -13.58 -25.64
CA ASP A 68 -3.83 -14.30 -26.14
C ASP A 68 -4.85 -13.40 -26.87
N GLY A 69 -4.63 -12.08 -26.90
CA GLY A 69 -5.47 -11.11 -27.63
C GLY A 69 -6.93 -11.07 -27.15
N ALA A 70 -7.24 -11.67 -26.01
CA ALA A 70 -8.60 -12.01 -25.60
C ALA A 70 -9.11 -11.21 -24.38
N GLY A 71 -8.48 -10.10 -24.02
CA GLY A 71 -8.96 -9.26 -22.93
C GLY A 71 -8.11 -8.05 -22.60
N ASP A 72 -8.64 -7.26 -21.68
CA ASP A 72 -8.01 -6.09 -21.06
C ASP A 72 -7.05 -6.45 -19.91
N ASP A 73 -6.49 -7.67 -19.95
CA ASP A 73 -5.60 -8.18 -18.93
C ASP A 73 -4.12 -7.92 -19.24
N VAL A 74 -3.36 -7.80 -18.17
CA VAL A 74 -1.95 -7.45 -18.21
C VAL A 74 -1.09 -8.50 -17.52
N VAL A 75 0.14 -8.61 -17.99
CA VAL A 75 1.23 -9.25 -17.26
C VAL A 75 2.09 -8.17 -16.64
N LEU A 76 2.35 -8.27 -15.34
CA LEU A 76 3.27 -7.37 -14.63
C LEU A 76 4.65 -8.03 -14.54
N ARG A 77 5.57 -7.60 -15.41
CA ARG A 77 6.96 -8.07 -15.43
C ARG A 77 7.83 -7.16 -14.59
N ASN A 78 8.63 -7.71 -13.69
CA ASN A 78 9.58 -6.89 -12.94
C ASN A 78 10.65 -6.34 -13.90
N ALA A 79 11.03 -5.08 -13.73
CA ALA A 79 11.94 -4.40 -14.66
C ALA A 79 13.41 -4.81 -14.49
N ALA A 80 13.79 -5.40 -13.35
CA ALA A 80 15.15 -5.86 -13.12
C ALA A 80 15.53 -7.01 -14.06
N PRO A 81 16.76 -7.03 -14.60
CA PRO A 81 17.25 -8.12 -15.43
C PRO A 81 17.14 -9.47 -14.73
N GLY A 82 16.65 -10.49 -15.44
CA GLY A 82 16.46 -11.84 -14.89
C GLY A 82 15.27 -12.00 -13.95
N CYS A 83 14.52 -10.93 -13.64
CA CYS A 83 13.29 -11.06 -12.86
C CYS A 83 12.10 -11.46 -13.75
N GLY A 84 11.21 -12.27 -13.17
CA GLY A 84 10.03 -12.82 -13.82
C GLY A 84 8.80 -11.90 -13.76
N CYS A 85 7.63 -12.51 -13.88
CA CYS A 85 6.32 -11.87 -13.85
C CYS A 85 5.59 -12.16 -12.53
N LEU A 86 4.78 -11.21 -12.10
CA LEU A 86 3.91 -11.36 -10.94
C LEU A 86 2.90 -12.48 -11.20
N ARG A 87 2.89 -13.46 -10.30
CA ARG A 87 2.08 -14.68 -10.42
C ARG A 87 1.25 -14.89 -9.17
N GLY A 88 -0.06 -15.04 -9.37
CA GLY A 88 -0.94 -15.56 -8.34
C GLY A 88 -0.73 -17.06 -8.15
N ASN A 89 -0.50 -17.53 -6.93
CA ASN A 89 -0.46 -18.97 -6.68
C ASN A 89 -1.87 -19.54 -6.53
N GLY A 90 -1.99 -20.82 -6.87
CA GLY A 90 -3.25 -21.56 -6.81
C GLY A 90 -3.10 -22.88 -6.06
N ARG A 91 -3.99 -23.82 -6.37
CA ARG A 91 -3.95 -25.16 -5.78
C ARG A 91 -2.78 -25.96 -6.35
N ARG A 92 -1.89 -26.45 -5.47
CA ARG A 92 -0.86 -27.44 -5.82
C ARG A 92 -0.93 -28.59 -4.81
N ASN A 93 -1.02 -29.83 -5.31
CA ASN A 93 -1.04 -31.06 -4.51
C ASN A 93 -1.92 -30.97 -3.23
N LEU A 94 -3.22 -30.71 -3.43
CA LEU A 94 -4.26 -30.64 -2.39
C LEU A 94 -4.24 -29.43 -1.43
N ARG A 95 -3.19 -28.59 -1.40
CA ARG A 95 -3.16 -27.36 -0.60
C ARG A 95 -3.37 -26.11 -1.46
N TRP A 96 -4.21 -25.18 -0.98
CA TRP A 96 -4.36 -23.87 -1.60
C TRP A 96 -3.20 -22.98 -1.15
N ASN A 97 -2.41 -22.51 -2.11
CA ASN A 97 -1.39 -21.49 -1.87
C ASN A 97 -1.95 -20.14 -2.31
N HIS A 98 -2.27 -19.27 -1.35
CA HIS A 98 -2.76 -17.92 -1.61
C HIS A 98 -1.62 -16.90 -1.79
N GLY A 99 -0.36 -17.32 -1.75
CA GLY A 99 0.77 -16.43 -1.93
C GLY A 99 0.84 -15.86 -3.34
N VAL A 100 1.57 -14.77 -3.48
CA VAL A 100 1.93 -14.20 -4.77
C VAL A 100 3.45 -14.22 -4.90
N THR A 101 3.94 -14.64 -6.05
CA THR A 101 5.38 -14.83 -6.33
C THR A 101 5.77 -14.13 -7.62
N VAL A 102 7.07 -14.02 -7.85
CA VAL A 102 7.64 -13.62 -9.14
C VAL A 102 8.19 -14.87 -9.78
N ASP A 103 7.75 -15.18 -10.99
CA ASP A 103 8.08 -16.44 -11.67
C ASP A 103 8.39 -16.20 -13.15
N GLU A 104 9.24 -17.04 -13.74
CA GLU A 104 9.56 -16.93 -15.16
C GLU A 104 8.33 -17.21 -16.02
N VAL A 105 8.26 -16.61 -17.21
CA VAL A 105 7.13 -16.84 -18.12
C VAL A 105 7.24 -18.26 -18.67
N PHE A 106 6.32 -19.14 -18.26
CA PHE A 106 6.23 -20.51 -18.78
C PHE A 106 5.64 -20.53 -20.18
N ASP A 107 6.01 -21.51 -21.02
CA ASP A 107 5.39 -21.69 -22.33
C ASP A 107 3.98 -22.29 -22.27
N GLY A 108 3.65 -23.00 -21.18
CA GLY A 108 2.35 -23.62 -20.96
C GLY A 108 1.21 -22.60 -20.80
N LEU A 109 0.17 -22.72 -21.64
CA LEU A 109 -0.97 -21.80 -21.66
C LEU A 109 -1.70 -21.71 -20.32
N ARG A 110 -1.83 -22.84 -19.59
CA ARG A 110 -2.53 -22.88 -18.30
C ARG A 110 -1.73 -22.20 -17.19
N GLU A 111 -0.41 -22.37 -17.21
CA GLU A 111 0.50 -21.75 -16.26
C GLU A 111 0.54 -20.23 -16.46
N LYS A 112 0.49 -19.76 -17.72
CA LYS A 112 0.41 -18.33 -18.06
C LYS A 112 -0.82 -17.63 -17.47
N MET A 113 -1.98 -18.31 -17.39
CA MET A 113 -3.21 -17.70 -16.86
C MET A 113 -3.09 -17.18 -15.42
N PHE A 114 -2.17 -17.73 -14.62
CA PHE A 114 -1.91 -17.27 -13.25
C PHE A 114 -1.08 -15.97 -13.17
N MET A 115 -0.51 -15.53 -14.30
CA MET A 115 0.23 -14.28 -14.43
C MET A 115 -0.62 -13.15 -15.03
N TYR A 116 -1.84 -13.46 -15.45
CA TYR A 116 -2.77 -12.49 -16.01
C TYR A 116 -3.57 -11.80 -14.90
N TRP A 117 -3.52 -10.48 -14.93
CA TRP A 117 -4.17 -9.60 -13.99
C TRP A 117 -5.15 -8.69 -14.72
N VAL A 118 -6.38 -8.64 -14.24
CA VAL A 118 -7.34 -7.61 -14.63
C VAL A 118 -7.11 -6.42 -13.71
N VAL A 119 -6.93 -5.24 -14.31
CA VAL A 119 -6.73 -3.99 -13.59
C VAL A 119 -8.08 -3.31 -13.44
N GLU A 120 -8.56 -3.23 -12.20
CA GLU A 120 -9.83 -2.59 -11.90
C GLU A 120 -9.55 -1.21 -11.28
N PRO A 121 -10.05 -0.10 -11.85
CA PRO A 121 -9.89 1.21 -11.24
C PRO A 121 -10.59 1.27 -9.88
N VAL A 122 -9.97 1.98 -8.94
CA VAL A 122 -10.58 2.35 -7.66
C VAL A 122 -10.77 3.86 -7.69
N PRO A 123 -12.02 4.35 -7.65
CA PRO A 123 -12.24 5.79 -7.66
C PRO A 123 -11.63 6.43 -6.41
N ALA A 124 -11.23 7.69 -6.56
CA ALA A 124 -10.84 8.51 -5.43
C ALA A 124 -12.09 8.88 -4.62
N ARG A 125 -11.95 8.90 -3.30
CA ARG A 125 -12.99 9.36 -2.39
C ARG A 125 -13.08 10.88 -2.41
N ASP A 126 -14.30 11.40 -2.36
CA ASP A 126 -14.54 12.82 -2.09
C ASP A 126 -14.26 13.14 -0.62
N GLY A 127 -13.15 13.84 -0.38
CA GLY A 127 -12.77 14.36 0.92
C GLY A 127 -11.97 13.40 1.81
N LEU A 128 -11.49 13.95 2.92
CA LEU A 128 -10.64 13.27 3.89
C LEU A 128 -11.43 12.16 4.61
N PRO A 129 -11.07 10.87 4.46
CA PRO A 129 -11.65 9.82 5.27
C PRO A 129 -11.34 10.06 6.74
N ALA A 130 -12.35 9.82 7.59
CA ALA A 130 -12.14 9.83 9.03
C ALA A 130 -11.12 8.76 9.42
N VAL A 131 -10.25 9.08 10.37
CA VAL A 131 -9.32 8.09 10.94
C VAL A 131 -10.14 6.94 11.53
N PRO A 132 -9.76 5.67 11.27
CA PRO A 132 -10.50 4.52 11.76
C PRO A 132 -10.75 4.61 13.26
N ARG A 133 -12.02 4.51 13.67
CA ARG A 133 -12.35 4.43 15.09
C ARG A 133 -11.66 3.20 15.68
N PRO A 134 -11.17 3.26 16.93
CA PRO A 134 -10.59 2.10 17.58
C PRO A 134 -11.56 0.92 17.54
N THR A 135 -11.18 -0.16 16.87
CA THR A 135 -11.95 -1.40 16.89
C THR A 135 -11.46 -2.27 18.04
N GLY A 136 -12.31 -2.51 19.04
CA GLY A 136 -12.02 -3.38 20.18
C GLY A 136 -12.33 -2.72 21.52
N ILE A 137 -12.17 -3.49 22.60
CA ILE A 137 -12.36 -3.01 23.97
C ILE A 137 -11.30 -1.92 24.25
N PRO A 138 -11.69 -0.73 24.74
CA PRO A 138 -10.73 0.30 25.15
C PRO A 138 -9.73 -0.29 26.14
N ILE A 139 -8.45 -0.22 25.80
CA ILE A 139 -7.39 -0.70 26.70
C ILE A 139 -7.06 0.47 27.65
N PRO A 140 -7.23 0.31 28.97
CA PRO A 140 -6.83 1.33 29.93
C PRO A 140 -5.35 1.71 29.72
N ARG A 141 -5.01 3.00 29.90
CA ARG A 141 -3.62 3.48 29.73
C ARG A 141 -2.61 2.68 30.55
N SER A 142 -2.99 2.23 31.75
CA SER A 142 -2.16 1.38 32.62
C SER A 142 -1.77 0.05 31.96
N LEU A 143 -2.62 -0.51 31.09
CA LEU A 143 -2.38 -1.76 30.38
C LEU A 143 -1.80 -1.56 28.97
N ALA A 144 -1.71 -0.32 28.48
CA ALA A 144 -1.11 -0.03 27.17
C ALA A 144 0.37 -0.45 27.08
N VAL A 145 1.05 -0.54 28.21
CA VAL A 145 2.41 -1.09 28.32
C VAL A 145 2.48 -2.57 27.88
N LEU A 146 1.40 -3.32 27.89
CA LEU A 146 1.41 -4.71 27.44
C LEU A 146 1.34 -4.84 25.91
N LEU A 147 1.00 -3.75 25.21
CA LEU A 147 0.91 -3.76 23.76
C LEU A 147 2.31 -3.76 23.12
N PRO A 148 2.48 -4.44 21.97
CA PRO A 148 3.74 -4.41 21.23
C PRO A 148 4.13 -2.97 20.88
N GLY A 149 5.37 -2.61 21.23
CA GLY A 149 5.98 -1.33 20.88
C GLY A 149 6.43 -1.30 19.42
N ARG A 150 6.30 -0.14 18.79
CA ARG A 150 6.70 0.16 17.42
C ARG A 150 7.46 1.48 17.41
N ARG A 151 8.53 1.54 16.63
CA ARG A 151 9.33 2.76 16.45
C ARG A 151 8.65 3.64 15.41
N ILE A 152 8.32 4.89 15.77
CA ILE A 152 7.75 5.87 14.87
C ILE A 152 8.76 7.01 14.68
N LEU A 153 9.19 7.23 13.44
CA LEU A 153 9.83 8.48 13.04
C LEU A 153 8.75 9.32 12.37
N TYR A 154 8.68 10.60 12.71
CA TYR A 154 7.73 11.49 12.06
C TYR A 154 8.33 12.80 11.58
N TRP A 155 7.89 13.26 10.42
CA TRP A 155 8.22 14.57 9.86
C TRP A 155 6.96 15.42 9.79
N GLN A 156 7.13 16.74 9.86
CA GLN A 156 6.11 17.69 9.46
C GLN A 156 6.48 18.19 8.06
N ALA A 157 5.58 18.03 7.11
CA ALA A 157 5.77 18.56 5.77
C ALA A 157 5.42 20.05 5.73
N ASN A 158 6.12 20.81 4.88
CA ASN A 158 5.73 22.17 4.56
C ASN A 158 4.44 22.19 3.69
N ALA A 159 4.00 23.38 3.27
CA ALA A 159 2.79 23.55 2.48
C ALA A 159 2.80 22.77 1.14
N ASP A 160 4.00 22.54 0.58
CA ASP A 160 4.23 21.83 -0.68
C ASP A 160 4.50 20.33 -0.49
N GLY A 161 4.44 19.83 0.75
CA GLY A 161 4.60 18.40 1.04
C GLY A 161 6.07 17.98 1.20
N VAL A 162 6.99 18.93 1.17
CA VAL A 162 8.42 18.70 1.33
C VAL A 162 8.75 18.60 2.83
N CYS A 163 9.42 17.52 3.20
CA CYS A 163 9.99 17.36 4.54
C CYS A 163 11.41 17.93 4.53
N ALA A 164 11.76 18.77 5.49
CA ALA A 164 13.12 19.23 5.67
C ALA A 164 14.06 18.03 5.91
N ASP A 165 15.26 18.09 5.32
CA ASP A 165 16.35 17.12 5.51
C ASP A 165 17.37 17.66 6.52
N ASP A 166 16.91 18.43 7.50
CA ASP A 166 17.71 19.19 8.45
C ASP A 166 18.17 18.37 9.66
N GLY A 167 17.98 17.05 9.64
CA GLY A 167 18.48 16.13 10.64
C GLY A 167 17.65 14.86 10.81
N TRP A 168 17.88 14.16 11.92
CA TRP A 168 17.06 13.00 12.28
C TRP A 168 15.71 13.47 12.82
N PRO A 169 14.58 13.02 12.24
CA PRO A 169 13.27 13.38 12.76
C PRO A 169 13.09 12.84 14.18
N PRO A 170 12.16 13.42 14.96
CA PRO A 170 11.84 12.89 16.27
C PRO A 170 11.38 11.43 16.20
N LEU A 171 11.99 10.61 17.05
CA LEU A 171 11.66 9.20 17.23
C LEU A 171 10.86 9.00 18.52
N PHE A 172 9.81 8.20 18.48
CA PHE A 172 9.15 7.71 19.69
C PHE A 172 8.70 6.26 19.56
N VAL A 173 8.44 5.63 20.71
CA VAL A 173 7.87 4.27 20.75
C VAL A 173 6.37 4.37 20.94
N PHE A 174 5.62 4.05 19.90
CA PHE A 174 4.16 3.90 19.93
C PHE A 174 3.79 2.48 20.36
N ARG A 175 2.85 2.33 21.30
CA ARG A 175 2.37 1.00 21.72
C ARG A 175 0.98 0.71 21.15
N GLY A 176 0.85 -0.45 20.50
CA GLY A 176 -0.39 -0.86 19.84
C GLY A 176 -0.39 -0.58 18.34
N ARG A 177 -1.58 -0.61 17.73
CA ARG A 177 -1.74 -0.51 16.27
C ARG A 177 -2.77 0.51 15.78
N SER A 178 -3.52 1.11 16.71
CA SER A 178 -4.65 1.96 16.33
C SER A 178 -4.16 3.24 15.68
N ALA A 179 -4.60 3.51 14.44
CA ALA A 179 -4.31 4.78 13.78
C ALA A 179 -4.89 5.97 14.56
N PHE A 180 -6.06 5.79 15.20
CA PHE A 180 -6.67 6.80 16.06
C PHE A 180 -5.81 7.13 17.29
N HIS A 181 -5.30 6.13 18.02
CA HIS A 181 -4.42 6.40 19.17
C HIS A 181 -3.09 7.01 18.73
N LEU A 182 -2.55 6.59 17.59
CA LEU A 182 -1.36 7.18 17.00
C LEU A 182 -1.58 8.65 16.64
N ARG A 183 -2.75 8.99 16.07
CA ARG A 183 -3.13 10.39 15.82
C ARG A 183 -3.11 11.19 17.10
N ASN A 184 -3.76 10.72 18.16
CA ASN A 184 -3.80 11.44 19.44
C ASN A 184 -2.39 11.65 20.01
N GLU A 185 -1.52 10.65 19.88
CA GLU A 185 -0.13 10.73 20.32
C GLU A 185 0.71 11.74 19.52
N LEU A 186 0.40 11.89 18.22
CA LEU A 186 0.97 12.93 17.36
C LEU A 186 0.39 14.32 17.64
N VAL A 187 -0.91 14.45 17.95
CA VAL A 187 -1.51 15.73 18.36
C VAL A 187 -0.77 16.31 19.57
N SER A 188 -0.47 15.49 20.58
CA SER A 188 0.32 15.94 21.74
C SER A 188 1.75 16.38 21.40
N ARG A 189 2.33 15.87 20.32
CA ARG A 189 3.72 16.17 19.90
C ARG A 189 3.81 17.34 18.93
N VAL A 190 2.83 17.45 18.04
CA VAL A 190 2.75 18.47 16.99
C VAL A 190 2.11 19.75 17.53
N GLY A 191 1.18 19.65 18.49
CA GLY A 191 0.54 20.79 19.15
C GLY A 191 -0.80 21.23 18.56
N HIS A 192 -1.28 20.58 17.50
CA HIS A 192 -2.61 20.83 16.91
C HIS A 192 -3.18 19.54 16.30
N SER A 193 -4.47 19.55 15.93
CA SER A 193 -5.16 18.40 15.32
C SER A 193 -5.30 18.48 13.80
N ASP A 194 -4.97 19.62 13.20
CA ASP A 194 -5.31 19.95 11.81
C ASP A 194 -4.29 19.40 10.82
N PHE A 195 -4.20 18.07 10.76
CA PHE A 195 -3.29 17.36 9.87
C PHE A 195 -3.83 16.02 9.38
N VAL A 196 -3.28 15.55 8.27
CA VAL A 196 -3.40 14.19 7.75
C VAL A 196 -2.12 13.41 8.07
N MET A 197 -2.26 12.18 8.57
CA MET A 197 -1.13 11.27 8.72
C MET A 197 -0.91 10.54 7.41
N CYS A 198 0.30 10.61 6.87
CA CYS A 198 0.71 9.86 5.68
C CYS A 198 1.84 8.89 6.03
N ILE A 199 1.87 7.73 5.38
CA ILE A 199 3.02 6.83 5.39
C ILE A 199 3.93 7.19 4.22
N ARG A 200 5.24 7.23 4.48
CA ARG A 200 6.26 7.28 3.45
C ARG A 200 6.86 5.88 3.27
N ALA A 201 6.42 5.17 2.23
CA ALA A 201 6.88 3.81 1.95
C ALA A 201 8.25 3.83 1.25
N GLY A 202 9.31 3.74 2.06
CA GLY A 202 10.69 3.83 1.56
C GLY A 202 11.03 5.21 0.97
N PHE A 203 12.13 5.29 0.23
CA PHE A 203 12.60 6.56 -0.36
C PHE A 203 11.79 7.00 -1.60
N TYR A 204 11.21 6.04 -2.32
CA TYR A 204 10.62 6.26 -3.65
C TYR A 204 9.09 6.30 -3.68
N GLY A 205 8.41 5.89 -2.60
CA GLY A 205 6.96 5.91 -2.52
C GLY A 205 6.41 7.33 -2.31
N ARG A 206 5.25 7.63 -2.90
CA ARG A 206 4.52 8.87 -2.55
C ARG A 206 3.94 8.78 -1.16
N LEU A 207 3.66 9.94 -0.59
CA LEU A 207 2.90 10.04 0.66
C LEU A 207 1.53 9.38 0.45
N THR A 208 1.29 8.31 1.20
CA THR A 208 0.03 7.57 1.14
C THR A 208 -0.72 7.81 2.44
N PRO A 209 -1.95 8.35 2.41
CA PRO A 209 -2.68 8.60 3.65
C PRO A 209 -2.91 7.33 4.48
N LEU A 210 -2.69 7.43 5.78
CA LEU A 210 -2.87 6.32 6.72
C LEU A 210 -4.36 6.16 7.06
N VAL A 211 -5.06 5.35 6.27
CA VAL A 211 -6.50 5.08 6.40
C VAL A 211 -6.84 3.75 7.09
N VAL A 212 -5.82 3.04 7.58
CA VAL A 212 -5.96 1.76 8.29
C VAL A 212 -5.06 1.70 9.52
N ASP A 213 -5.37 0.80 10.44
CA ASP A 213 -4.51 0.50 11.57
C ASP A 213 -3.15 -0.05 11.14
N LEU A 214 -2.12 0.25 11.95
CA LEU A 214 -0.75 -0.17 11.71
C LEU A 214 -0.64 -1.71 11.59
N PRO A 215 0.37 -2.20 10.86
CA PRO A 215 0.57 -3.63 10.66
C PRO A 215 0.73 -4.40 11.97
N ARG A 216 0.20 -5.64 12.00
CA ARG A 216 0.21 -6.54 13.16
C ARG A 216 1.60 -7.00 13.56
N SER A 217 2.59 -6.87 12.68
CA SER A 217 3.94 -7.38 12.94
C SER A 217 4.53 -6.77 14.21
N ARG A 218 5.22 -7.62 14.98
CA ARG A 218 5.98 -7.27 16.18
C ARG A 218 7.44 -6.95 15.86
N HIS A 219 7.86 -7.14 14.60
CA HIS A 219 9.23 -6.86 14.19
C HIS A 219 9.42 -5.35 14.20
N GLY A 220 10.46 -4.90 14.91
CA GLY A 220 10.76 -3.50 15.24
C GLY A 220 11.14 -2.61 14.05
N ARG A 221 10.49 -2.79 12.90
CA ARG A 221 10.61 -1.87 11.77
C ARG A 221 10.10 -0.50 12.19
N THR A 222 10.89 0.49 11.84
CA THR A 222 10.54 1.89 12.03
C THR A 222 9.47 2.27 11.01
N ILE A 223 8.36 2.82 11.49
CA ILE A 223 7.28 3.33 10.64
C ILE A 223 7.53 4.82 10.44
N HIS A 224 7.57 5.24 9.19
CA HIS A 224 7.84 6.62 8.80
C HIS A 224 6.51 7.32 8.52
N ILE A 225 6.18 8.29 9.38
CA ILE A 225 4.95 9.06 9.28
C ILE A 225 5.29 10.48 8.83
N VAL A 226 4.53 11.01 7.90
CA VAL A 226 4.59 12.42 7.53
C VAL A 226 3.26 13.06 7.90
N VAL A 227 3.34 14.13 8.66
CA VAL A 227 2.22 14.97 9.05
C VAL A 227 2.08 16.07 8.00
N VAL A 228 0.96 16.08 7.29
CA VAL A 228 0.64 17.08 6.27
C VAL A 228 -0.51 17.94 6.79
N MET A 229 -0.27 19.24 6.92
CA MET A 229 -1.25 20.20 7.43
C MET A 229 -2.50 20.25 6.55
N THR A 230 -3.69 20.22 7.13
CA THR A 230 -4.92 20.38 6.35
C THR A 230 -5.03 21.80 5.77
N GLY A 231 -5.60 21.93 4.57
CA GLY A 231 -5.75 23.22 3.90
C GLY A 231 -4.52 23.70 3.13
N THR A 232 -3.44 22.93 3.12
CA THR A 232 -2.27 23.20 2.26
C THR A 232 -2.43 22.60 0.86
N PRO A 233 -1.69 23.09 -0.14
CA PRO A 233 -1.60 22.46 -1.45
C PRO A 233 -1.28 20.96 -1.38
N ALA A 234 -0.30 20.58 -0.56
CA ALA A 234 0.07 19.18 -0.37
C ALA A 234 -1.08 18.32 0.15
N ALA A 235 -1.91 18.83 1.06
CA ALA A 235 -3.09 18.10 1.53
C ALA A 235 -4.17 17.95 0.45
N ALA A 236 -4.32 18.94 -0.43
CA ALA A 236 -5.29 18.90 -1.54
C ALA A 236 -4.89 17.90 -2.65
N GLU A 237 -3.61 17.58 -2.78
CA GLU A 237 -3.10 16.58 -3.71
C GLU A 237 -3.28 15.14 -3.21
N LEU A 238 -3.49 14.94 -1.90
CA LEU A 238 -3.70 13.60 -1.35
C LEU A 238 -4.95 12.96 -1.96
N ARG A 239 -4.82 11.69 -2.33
CA ARG A 239 -5.90 10.85 -2.85
C ARG A 239 -6.15 9.69 -1.90
N TYR A 240 -7.42 9.32 -1.78
CA TYR A 240 -7.88 8.26 -0.89
C TYR A 240 -8.69 7.25 -1.71
N PRO A 241 -8.44 5.95 -1.58
CA PRO A 241 -9.22 4.97 -2.33
C PRO A 241 -10.64 4.86 -1.74
N ASP A 242 -11.66 5.01 -2.58
CA ASP A 242 -13.01 4.59 -2.21
C ASP A 242 -13.18 3.10 -2.48
N VAL A 243 -12.85 2.30 -1.47
CA VAL A 243 -12.88 0.84 -1.58
C VAL A 243 -14.27 0.25 -1.61
N ASN A 244 -15.30 1.04 -1.31
CA ASN A 244 -16.69 0.59 -1.29
C ASN A 244 -17.47 1.04 -2.52
N ALA A 245 -16.86 1.82 -3.42
CA ALA A 245 -17.48 2.19 -4.68
C ALA A 245 -17.82 0.96 -5.53
N GLU A 246 -19.02 0.97 -6.09
CA GLU A 246 -19.55 -0.06 -6.98
C GLU A 246 -18.90 0.01 -8.36
#